data_AF-A0A834FVE1-F1
#
_entry.id   AF-A0A834FVE1-F1
#
_cell.length_a   1.000
_cell.length_b   1.000
_cell.length_c   1.000
_cell.angle_alpha   90.00
_cell.angle_beta   90.00
_cell.angle_gamma   90.00
#
_symmetry.space_group_name_H-M   'P 1'
#
loop_
_entity.id
_entity.type
_entity.pdbx_description
1 polymer ?
#
loop_
_entity_poly.entity_id
_entity_poly.type
_entity_poly.pdbx_seq_one_letter_code
_entity_poly.pdbx_strand_id
1 'polypeptide(L)'
;MMNLDQRQARLVDSTRRHPYHKNLARFTARSFISDYKGINGWVDGLQELATMDFKMVQSMNQREILQFSEWWKNMGLANDLKFARNQPLKWYMWPMAALTNPCFSQQRVELTKPISLIYIIDDIFYIYGTLEELTLFTEAVSRWDLAAVENLPYYMKSCFNAIYETTNEIAYKIYKAHGWNPIDSLQKTVNNILPVNFYIRIPMLLQWLSLCNAFLVEAKWFASGQLPNAEEYLKTAVVSSGVHVVLVHMFFLLGHGITRKTVDLVNDNPGVITSVATILRLWDDLGSAKYEDQDGHDGSYVDCYMKDHKGSSVNRAREQVNRMISDAWKCLNQECLSPNSFSASFTKSSVNLARMVPLMYSCDDNRKLPVLQEHMKSMLYDDVCL
;
A
#
# COMPACT_ATOMS: atom_id res chain seq x y z
N MET A 1 -33.05 5.56 29.19
CA MET A 1 -31.88 4.98 28.50
C MET A 1 -31.93 3.48 28.69
N MET A 2 -31.97 2.68 27.61
CA MET A 2 -31.88 1.22 27.75
C MET A 2 -30.51 0.86 28.35
N ASN A 3 -30.49 0.08 29.42
CA ASN A 3 -29.27 -0.54 29.92
C ASN A 3 -28.79 -1.54 28.87
N LEU A 4 -27.76 -1.18 28.11
CA LEU A 4 -27.04 -2.11 27.24
C LEU A 4 -26.40 -3.19 28.11
N ASP A 5 -26.49 -4.44 27.70
CA ASP A 5 -25.67 -5.49 28.32
C ASP A 5 -24.17 -5.26 27.99
N GLN A 6 -23.28 -5.94 28.72
CA GLN A 6 -21.83 -5.78 28.55
C GLN A 6 -21.35 -6.09 27.13
N ARG A 7 -22.03 -7.01 26.41
CA ARG A 7 -21.69 -7.38 25.03
C ARG A 7 -22.13 -6.29 24.07
N GLN A 8 -23.35 -5.79 24.20
CA GLN A 8 -23.89 -4.69 23.40
C GLN A 8 -23.07 -3.41 23.59
N ALA A 9 -22.68 -3.09 24.83
CA ALA A 9 -21.82 -1.95 25.13
C ALA A 9 -20.45 -2.06 24.42
N ARG A 10 -19.80 -3.24 24.46
CA ARG A 10 -18.54 -3.50 23.74
C ARG A 10 -18.72 -3.38 22.22
N LEU A 11 -19.80 -3.91 21.68
CA LEU A 11 -20.08 -3.85 20.24
C LEU A 11 -20.31 -2.41 19.75
N VAL A 12 -21.07 -1.61 20.51
CA VAL A 12 -21.33 -0.19 20.20
C VAL A 12 -20.03 0.61 20.26
N ASP A 13 -19.22 0.44 21.31
CA ASP A 13 -17.95 1.15 21.43
C ASP A 13 -16.95 0.75 20.32
N SER A 14 -16.84 -0.54 20.02
CA SER A 14 -16.01 -1.05 18.91
C SER A 14 -16.46 -0.50 17.56
N THR A 15 -17.77 -0.53 17.25
CA THR A 15 -18.31 -0.06 15.96
C THR A 15 -18.20 1.46 15.82
N ARG A 16 -18.29 2.20 16.93
CA ARG A 16 -18.09 3.66 16.95
C ARG A 16 -16.65 4.05 16.61
N ARG A 17 -15.67 3.29 17.12
CA ARG A 17 -14.24 3.50 16.81
C ARG A 17 -13.86 2.98 15.43
N HIS A 18 -14.44 1.85 15.03
CA HIS A 18 -14.14 1.15 13.78
C HIS A 18 -15.43 0.79 13.03
N PRO A 19 -16.02 1.74 12.29
CA PRO A 19 -17.26 1.49 11.54
C PRO A 19 -17.09 0.33 10.56
N TYR A 20 -18.10 -0.54 10.42
CA TYR A 20 -18.02 -1.74 9.56
C TYR A 20 -17.53 -1.45 8.14
N HIS A 21 -17.99 -0.35 7.52
CA HIS A 21 -17.57 0.01 6.16
C HIS A 21 -16.08 0.37 6.05
N LYS A 22 -15.48 0.86 7.14
CA LYS A 22 -14.07 1.27 7.23
C LYS A 22 -13.20 0.26 7.98
N ASN A 23 -13.74 -0.93 8.27
CA ASN A 23 -13.04 -2.00 8.98
C ASN A 23 -13.00 -3.28 8.14
N LEU A 24 -12.00 -4.13 8.36
CA LEU A 24 -11.88 -5.42 7.68
C LEU A 24 -12.51 -6.52 8.53
N ALA A 25 -13.55 -7.15 7.99
CA ALA A 25 -14.28 -8.21 8.68
C ALA A 25 -13.37 -9.36 9.17
N ARG A 26 -12.27 -9.63 8.46
CA ARG A 26 -11.28 -10.65 8.84
C ARG A 26 -10.60 -10.37 10.18
N PHE A 27 -10.38 -9.11 10.51
CA PHE A 27 -9.78 -8.70 11.78
C PHE A 27 -10.77 -8.74 12.94
N THR A 28 -12.07 -8.73 12.66
CA THR A 28 -13.14 -8.87 13.66
C THR A 28 -13.75 -10.28 13.72
N ALA A 29 -13.27 -11.22 12.89
CA ALA A 29 -13.86 -12.56 12.79
C ALA A 29 -13.72 -13.33 14.11
N ARG A 30 -12.57 -13.22 14.79
CA ARG A 30 -12.30 -13.95 16.04
C ARG A 30 -13.20 -13.50 17.18
N SER A 31 -13.40 -12.19 17.35
CA SER A 31 -14.33 -11.66 18.37
C SER A 31 -15.77 -12.07 18.05
N PHE A 32 -16.15 -12.08 16.77
CA PHE A 32 -17.48 -12.53 16.38
C PHE A 32 -17.71 -14.04 16.62
N ILE A 33 -16.74 -14.89 16.27
CA ILE A 33 -16.83 -16.35 16.46
C ILE A 33 -16.90 -16.71 17.96
N SER A 34 -16.10 -16.04 18.80
CA SER A 34 -16.07 -16.31 20.24
C SER A 34 -17.28 -15.76 21.01
N ASP A 35 -17.82 -14.60 20.60
CA ASP A 35 -18.95 -13.96 21.27
C ASP A 35 -20.33 -14.51 20.83
N TYR A 36 -20.40 -15.29 19.75
CA TYR A 36 -21.67 -15.75 19.20
C TYR A 36 -22.05 -17.16 19.71
N LYS A 37 -22.75 -17.22 20.84
CA LYS A 37 -23.41 -18.44 21.32
C LYS A 37 -24.86 -18.46 20.84
N GLY A 38 -25.15 -19.34 19.88
CA GLY A 38 -26.50 -19.51 19.34
C GLY A 38 -27.44 -20.20 20.30
N ILE A 39 -28.74 -20.01 20.09
CA ILE A 39 -29.81 -20.69 20.84
C ILE A 39 -30.19 -22.03 20.16
N ASN A 40 -29.81 -22.21 18.89
CA ASN A 40 -30.22 -23.34 18.03
C ASN A 40 -29.00 -24.04 17.40
N GLY A 41 -29.07 -25.36 17.20
CA GLY A 41 -27.95 -26.19 16.68
C GLY A 41 -27.43 -25.86 15.27
N TRP A 42 -28.13 -25.02 14.49
CA TRP A 42 -27.62 -24.50 13.21
C TRP A 42 -26.45 -23.53 13.40
N VAL A 43 -26.40 -22.86 14.55
CA VAL A 43 -25.33 -21.92 14.87
C VAL A 43 -24.01 -22.66 15.10
N ASP A 44 -24.06 -23.84 15.71
CA ASP A 44 -22.88 -24.66 15.95
C ASP A 44 -22.21 -25.06 14.61
N GLY A 45 -23.01 -25.46 13.62
CA GLY A 45 -22.50 -25.77 12.28
C GLY A 45 -21.88 -24.56 11.56
N LEU A 46 -22.42 -23.35 11.74
CA LEU A 46 -21.82 -22.13 11.20
C LEU A 46 -20.52 -21.76 11.93
N GLN A 47 -20.44 -21.98 13.24
CA GLN A 47 -19.23 -21.73 14.03
C GLN A 47 -18.11 -22.71 13.65
N GLU A 48 -18.45 -23.98 13.43
CA GLU A 48 -17.51 -24.99 12.94
C GLU A 48 -16.97 -24.61 11.56
N LEU A 49 -17.85 -24.22 10.62
CA LEU A 49 -17.45 -23.76 9.30
C LEU A 49 -16.54 -22.52 9.36
N ALA A 50 -16.89 -21.52 10.18
CA ALA A 50 -16.08 -20.32 10.36
C ALA A 50 -14.70 -20.63 10.95
N THR A 51 -14.64 -21.60 11.88
CA THR A 51 -13.39 -22.06 12.48
C THR A 51 -12.51 -22.78 11.46
N MET A 52 -13.10 -23.65 10.63
CA MET A 52 -12.39 -24.34 9.55
C MET A 52 -11.85 -23.37 8.50
N ASP A 53 -12.66 -22.39 8.06
CA ASP A 53 -12.23 -21.35 7.12
C ASP A 53 -11.08 -20.53 7.70
N PHE A 54 -11.17 -20.12 8.96
CA PHE A 54 -10.10 -19.39 9.64
C PHE A 54 -8.80 -20.18 9.64
N LYS A 55 -8.81 -21.45 10.05
CA LYS A 55 -7.62 -22.31 10.08
C LYS A 55 -7.03 -22.54 8.69
N MET A 56 -7.88 -22.74 7.68
CA MET A 56 -7.46 -22.89 6.28
C MET A 56 -6.74 -21.63 5.79
N VAL A 57 -7.33 -20.45 6.00
CA VAL A 57 -6.75 -19.16 5.58
C VAL A 57 -5.47 -18.86 6.38
N GLN A 58 -5.43 -19.14 7.67
CA GLN A 58 -4.24 -18.98 8.51
C GLN A 58 -3.07 -19.84 7.98
N SER A 59 -3.31 -21.12 7.73
CA SER A 59 -2.31 -22.03 7.16
C SER A 59 -1.83 -21.59 5.77
N MET A 60 -2.72 -21.02 4.96
CA MET A 60 -2.38 -20.44 3.67
C MET A 60 -1.47 -19.21 3.84
N ASN A 61 -1.82 -18.29 4.72
CA ASN A 61 -1.02 -17.09 4.99
C ASN A 61 0.37 -17.43 5.53
N GLN A 62 0.49 -18.45 6.39
CA GLN A 62 1.78 -18.96 6.88
C GLN A 62 2.67 -19.47 5.76
N ARG A 63 2.12 -20.18 4.76
CA ARG A 63 2.90 -20.62 3.58
C ARG A 63 3.33 -19.44 2.72
N GLU A 64 2.44 -18.47 2.53
CA GLU A 64 2.72 -17.27 1.72
C GLU A 64 3.84 -16.42 2.32
N ILE A 65 3.83 -16.18 3.64
CA ILE A 65 4.90 -15.41 4.28
C ILE A 65 6.24 -16.14 4.23
N LEU A 66 6.26 -17.47 4.31
CA LEU A 66 7.49 -18.25 4.16
C LEU A 66 8.05 -18.13 2.74
N GLN A 67 7.20 -18.25 1.72
CA GLN A 67 7.59 -18.05 0.31
C GLN A 67 8.16 -16.65 0.08
N PHE A 68 7.46 -15.62 0.59
CA PHE A 68 7.95 -14.24 0.48
C PHE A 68 9.27 -14.04 1.23
N SER A 69 9.40 -14.60 2.44
CA SER A 69 10.61 -14.47 3.26
C SER A 69 11.82 -15.15 2.61
N GLU A 70 11.63 -16.29 1.95
CA GLU A 70 12.67 -16.96 1.18
C GLU A 70 13.12 -16.10 -0.01
N TRP A 71 12.16 -15.56 -0.78
CA TRP A 71 12.47 -14.61 -1.86
C TRP A 71 13.23 -13.38 -1.35
N TRP A 72 12.78 -12.79 -0.25
CA TRP A 72 13.41 -11.61 0.35
C TRP A 72 14.84 -11.88 0.83
N LYS A 73 15.05 -13.06 1.44
CA LYS A 73 16.39 -13.49 1.87
C LYS A 73 17.33 -13.71 0.68
N ASN A 74 16.84 -14.34 -0.38
CA ASN A 74 17.63 -14.62 -1.59
C ASN A 74 18.00 -13.35 -2.35
N MET A 75 17.14 -12.33 -2.28
CA MET A 75 17.38 -11.03 -2.88
C MET A 75 18.56 -10.26 -2.24
N GLY A 76 18.89 -10.53 -0.97
CA GLY A 76 20.10 -9.99 -0.33
C GLY A 76 20.05 -8.50 0.07
N LEU A 77 19.01 -7.75 -0.32
CA LEU A 77 18.90 -6.31 -0.04
C LEU A 77 18.99 -5.96 1.45
N ALA A 78 18.49 -6.82 2.35
CA ALA A 78 18.62 -6.57 3.79
C ALA A 78 20.08 -6.50 4.28
N ASN A 79 21.01 -7.15 3.58
CA ASN A 79 22.44 -7.08 3.87
C ASN A 79 23.10 -5.86 3.19
N ASP A 80 22.67 -5.53 1.98
CA ASP A 80 23.21 -4.42 1.19
C ASP A 80 22.73 -3.05 1.70
N LEU A 81 21.52 -2.99 2.26
CA LEU A 81 20.84 -1.78 2.75
C LEU A 81 20.50 -1.91 4.24
N LYS A 82 21.52 -2.02 5.09
CA LYS A 82 21.35 -2.18 6.55
C LYS A 82 20.65 -1.00 7.24
N PHE A 83 20.64 0.17 6.60
CA PHE A 83 19.93 1.35 7.09
C PHE A 83 18.42 1.27 6.85
N ALA A 84 17.98 0.45 5.88
CA ALA A 84 16.59 0.37 5.50
C ALA A 84 15.81 -0.58 6.41
N ARG A 85 14.51 -0.33 6.54
CA ARG A 85 13.57 -1.14 7.30
C ARG A 85 13.55 -2.56 6.72
N ASN A 86 13.59 -3.56 7.61
CA ASN A 86 13.45 -4.97 7.26
C ASN A 86 12.23 -5.57 7.97
N GLN A 87 11.03 -5.37 7.39
CA GLN A 87 9.76 -5.68 8.03
C GLN A 87 8.87 -6.59 7.16
N PRO A 88 9.34 -7.79 6.75
CA PRO A 88 8.65 -8.65 5.78
C PRO A 88 7.22 -8.99 6.16
N LEU A 89 6.96 -9.22 7.45
CA LEU A 89 5.62 -9.50 7.94
C LEU A 89 4.70 -8.27 7.82
N LYS A 90 5.19 -7.07 8.12
CA LYS A 90 4.42 -5.82 7.97
C LYS A 90 4.06 -5.57 6.51
N TRP A 91 5.00 -5.81 5.59
CA TRP A 91 4.76 -5.65 4.15
C TRP A 91 3.70 -6.62 3.64
N TYR A 92 3.73 -7.87 4.10
CA TYR A 92 2.74 -8.90 3.74
C TYR A 92 1.32 -8.63 4.28
N MET A 93 1.18 -7.86 5.37
CA MET A 93 -0.16 -7.50 5.90
C MET A 93 -1.03 -6.77 4.87
N TRP A 94 -0.43 -5.92 4.04
CA TRP A 94 -1.12 -5.15 3.01
C TRP A 94 -1.87 -6.03 1.99
N PRO A 95 -1.21 -6.92 1.24
CA PRO A 95 -1.88 -7.78 0.27
C PRO A 95 -2.81 -8.80 0.94
N MET A 96 -2.47 -9.28 2.13
CA MET A 96 -3.35 -10.16 2.92
C MET A 96 -4.70 -9.51 3.22
N ALA A 97 -4.67 -8.23 3.63
CA ALA A 97 -5.86 -7.44 3.90
C ALA A 97 -6.63 -7.09 2.62
N ALA A 98 -5.92 -6.70 1.55
CA ALA A 98 -6.53 -6.29 0.29
C ALA A 98 -7.21 -7.46 -0.44
N LEU A 99 -6.48 -8.56 -0.64
CA LEU A 99 -6.86 -9.70 -1.46
C LEU A 99 -7.47 -10.82 -0.60
N THR A 100 -8.71 -10.62 -0.15
CA THR A 100 -9.34 -11.53 0.81
C THR A 100 -9.89 -12.84 0.22
N ASN A 101 -9.78 -13.08 -1.08
CA ASN A 101 -10.20 -14.36 -1.66
C ASN A 101 -9.05 -15.39 -1.51
N PRO A 102 -9.28 -16.60 -0.94
CA PRO A 102 -8.26 -17.65 -0.87
C PRO A 102 -7.60 -17.97 -2.21
N CYS A 103 -8.33 -17.84 -3.34
CA CYS A 103 -7.79 -18.07 -4.69
C CYS A 103 -6.68 -17.08 -5.10
N PHE A 104 -6.48 -15.97 -4.36
CA PHE A 104 -5.46 -14.97 -4.67
C PHE A 104 -4.13 -15.17 -3.92
N SER A 105 -3.83 -16.41 -3.53
CA SER A 105 -2.61 -16.74 -2.77
C SER A 105 -1.33 -16.28 -3.46
N GLN A 106 -1.17 -16.63 -4.74
CA GLN A 106 -0.01 -16.21 -5.52
C GLN A 106 0.05 -14.68 -5.68
N GLN A 107 -1.09 -14.04 -5.95
CA GLN A 107 -1.17 -12.58 -6.09
C GLN A 107 -0.78 -11.87 -4.80
N ARG A 108 -1.08 -12.44 -3.62
CA ARG A 108 -0.62 -11.87 -2.34
C ARG A 108 0.91 -11.91 -2.22
N VAL A 109 1.52 -13.05 -2.54
CA VAL A 109 2.99 -13.19 -2.52
C VAL A 109 3.64 -12.23 -3.50
N GLU A 110 3.19 -12.20 -4.76
CA GLU A 110 3.77 -11.33 -5.78
C GLU A 110 3.56 -9.85 -5.47
N LEU A 111 2.40 -9.45 -4.91
CA LEU A 111 2.12 -8.06 -4.55
C LEU A 111 2.91 -7.60 -3.31
N THR A 112 3.35 -8.52 -2.45
CA THR A 112 4.23 -8.18 -1.31
C THR A 112 5.59 -7.67 -1.77
N LYS A 113 6.10 -8.17 -2.91
CA LYS A 113 7.41 -7.80 -3.48
C LYS A 113 7.51 -6.30 -3.81
N PRO A 114 6.67 -5.70 -4.68
CA PRO A 114 6.73 -4.26 -4.94
C PRO A 114 6.47 -3.44 -3.68
N ILE A 115 5.61 -3.90 -2.76
CA ILE A 115 5.40 -3.22 -1.48
C ILE A 115 6.70 -3.13 -0.68
N SER A 116 7.44 -4.23 -0.56
CA SER A 116 8.74 -4.22 0.13
C SER A 116 9.73 -3.25 -0.50
N LEU A 117 9.80 -3.21 -1.84
CA LEU A 117 10.69 -2.31 -2.58
C LEU A 117 10.29 -0.84 -2.43
N ILE A 118 9.00 -0.51 -2.33
CA ILE A 118 8.54 0.86 -2.02
C ILE A 118 9.13 1.32 -0.68
N TYR A 119 9.08 0.49 0.38
CA TYR A 119 9.67 0.83 1.68
C TYR A 119 11.19 1.04 1.60
N ILE A 120 11.90 0.24 0.80
CA ILE A 120 13.35 0.40 0.60
C ILE A 120 13.68 1.70 -0.12
N ILE A 121 12.94 2.02 -1.19
CA ILE A 121 13.13 3.28 -1.93
C ILE A 121 12.83 4.47 -1.02
N ASP A 122 11.76 4.40 -0.22
CA ASP A 122 11.43 5.42 0.78
C ASP A 122 12.61 5.65 1.75
N ASP A 123 13.21 4.59 2.29
CA ASP A 123 14.39 4.74 3.18
C ASP A 123 15.62 5.31 2.46
N ILE A 124 15.82 4.97 1.18
CA ILE A 124 16.87 5.58 0.36
C ILE A 124 16.64 7.08 0.22
N PHE A 125 15.42 7.53 -0.09
CA PHE A 125 15.11 8.93 -0.34
C PHE A 125 15.05 9.81 0.91
N TYR A 126 14.59 9.25 2.03
CA TYR A 126 14.36 10.04 3.26
C TYR A 126 15.47 9.92 4.30
N ILE A 127 16.22 8.82 4.33
CA ILE A 127 17.19 8.56 5.40
C ILE A 127 18.63 8.65 4.90
N TYR A 128 18.93 8.12 3.71
CA TYR A 128 20.31 7.77 3.37
C TYR A 128 20.92 8.51 2.16
N GLY A 129 20.20 8.63 1.05
CA GLY A 129 20.75 9.15 -0.20
C GLY A 129 20.97 10.65 -0.20
N THR A 130 22.06 11.11 -0.84
CA THR A 130 22.26 12.55 -1.08
C THR A 130 21.39 13.03 -2.25
N LEU A 131 21.09 14.33 -2.31
CA LEU A 131 20.25 14.87 -3.38
C LEU A 131 20.81 14.59 -4.80
N GLU A 132 22.14 14.60 -4.96
CA GLU A 132 22.81 14.22 -6.19
C GLU A 132 22.61 12.74 -6.52
N GLU A 133 22.81 11.84 -5.54
CA GLU A 133 22.60 10.40 -5.70
C GLU A 133 21.13 10.10 -6.05
N LEU A 134 20.17 10.74 -5.37
CA LEU A 134 18.74 10.58 -5.60
C LEU A 134 18.31 11.07 -6.99
N THR A 135 18.95 12.15 -7.48
CA THR A 135 18.72 12.64 -8.84
C THR A 135 19.19 11.62 -9.87
N LEU A 136 20.41 11.08 -9.71
CA LEU A 136 20.95 10.03 -10.58
C LEU A 136 20.12 8.74 -10.52
N PHE A 137 19.64 8.36 -9.34
CA PHE A 137 18.79 7.19 -9.16
C PHE A 137 17.46 7.35 -9.91
N THR A 138 16.83 8.53 -9.78
CA THR A 138 15.59 8.85 -10.49
C THR A 138 15.79 8.86 -12.02
N GLU A 139 16.92 9.38 -12.50
CA GLU A 139 17.29 9.31 -13.91
C GLU A 139 17.49 7.87 -14.40
N ALA A 140 18.10 7.01 -13.59
CA ALA A 140 18.25 5.59 -13.92
C ALA A 140 16.89 4.88 -14.02
N VAL A 141 15.97 5.14 -13.09
CA VAL A 141 14.58 4.64 -13.14
C VAL A 141 13.85 5.15 -14.39
N SER A 142 14.07 6.40 -14.78
CA SER A 142 13.48 6.97 -16.01
C SER A 142 13.97 6.27 -17.28
N ARG A 143 15.26 5.92 -17.34
CA ARG A 143 15.85 5.20 -18.47
C ARG A 143 15.45 3.73 -18.49
N TRP A 144 15.23 3.14 -17.32
CA TRP A 144 14.88 1.74 -17.15
C TRP A 144 15.86 0.77 -17.85
N ASP A 145 17.15 1.06 -17.73
CA ASP A 145 18.25 0.32 -18.34
C ASP A 145 19.28 -0.07 -17.26
N LEU A 146 19.71 -1.33 -17.26
CA LEU A 146 20.75 -1.83 -16.33
C LEU A 146 22.10 -1.12 -16.55
N ALA A 147 22.37 -0.57 -17.74
CA ALA A 147 23.56 0.25 -17.97
C ALA A 147 23.45 1.65 -17.33
N ALA A 148 22.23 2.12 -17.02
CA ALA A 148 22.03 3.45 -16.45
C ALA A 148 22.50 3.58 -15.00
N VAL A 149 22.77 2.47 -14.32
CA VAL A 149 23.18 2.48 -12.91
C VAL A 149 24.70 2.48 -12.70
N GLU A 150 25.53 2.46 -13.75
CA GLU A 150 27.00 2.36 -13.63
C GLU A 150 27.61 3.41 -12.67
N ASN A 151 27.07 4.63 -12.68
CA ASN A 151 27.55 5.74 -11.86
C ASN A 151 26.92 5.80 -10.46
N LEU A 152 25.99 4.90 -10.13
CA LEU A 152 25.35 4.87 -8.81
C LEU A 152 26.19 4.14 -7.77
N PRO A 153 26.04 4.49 -6.48
CA PRO A 153 26.63 3.72 -5.40
C PRO A 153 26.04 2.30 -5.37
N TYR A 154 26.80 1.36 -4.82
CA TYR A 154 26.47 -0.08 -4.85
C TYR A 154 25.09 -0.39 -4.26
N TYR A 155 24.69 0.28 -3.18
CA TYR A 155 23.38 0.06 -2.55
C TYR A 155 22.21 0.47 -3.47
N MET A 156 22.35 1.58 -4.21
CA MET A 156 21.36 2.03 -5.20
C MET A 156 21.32 1.12 -6.43
N LYS A 157 22.48 0.64 -6.90
CA LYS A 157 22.55 -0.38 -7.96
C LYS A 157 21.76 -1.62 -7.57
N SER A 158 21.99 -2.11 -6.36
CA SER A 158 21.30 -3.30 -5.83
C SER A 158 19.79 -3.07 -5.73
N CYS A 159 19.36 -1.91 -5.23
CA CYS A 159 17.94 -1.55 -5.19
C CYS A 159 17.31 -1.44 -6.59
N PHE A 160 17.99 -0.77 -7.54
CA PHE A 160 17.49 -0.65 -8.91
C PHE A 160 17.35 -2.01 -9.58
N ASN A 161 18.37 -2.87 -9.48
CA ASN A 161 18.34 -4.22 -10.04
C ASN A 161 17.18 -5.02 -9.45
N ALA A 162 16.96 -4.93 -8.14
CA ALA A 162 15.83 -5.60 -7.50
C ALA A 162 14.48 -5.11 -8.04
N ILE A 163 14.30 -3.80 -8.24
CA ILE A 163 13.08 -3.24 -8.85
C ILE A 163 12.90 -3.74 -10.29
N TYR A 164 13.96 -3.68 -11.09
CA TYR A 164 13.97 -4.08 -12.49
C TYR A 164 13.62 -5.57 -12.64
N GLU A 165 14.35 -6.45 -11.95
CA GLU A 165 14.17 -7.90 -12.00
C GLU A 165 12.79 -8.32 -11.47
N THR A 166 12.37 -7.78 -10.33
CA THR A 166 11.05 -8.07 -9.74
C THR A 166 9.91 -7.68 -10.67
N THR A 167 10.00 -6.49 -11.25
CA THR A 167 8.97 -5.97 -12.16
C THR A 167 8.87 -6.85 -13.41
N ASN A 168 10.02 -7.25 -13.99
CA ASN A 168 10.08 -8.16 -15.13
C ASN A 168 9.57 -9.57 -14.80
N GLU A 169 9.91 -10.12 -13.62
CA GLU A 169 9.42 -11.41 -13.15
C GLU A 169 7.88 -11.41 -13.02
N ILE A 170 7.33 -10.37 -12.39
CA ILE A 170 5.88 -10.19 -12.22
C ILE A 170 5.21 -10.06 -13.59
N ALA A 171 5.75 -9.24 -14.49
CA ALA A 171 5.22 -9.07 -15.84
C ALA A 171 5.18 -10.38 -16.63
N TYR A 172 6.24 -11.19 -16.53
CA TYR A 172 6.29 -12.51 -17.15
C TYR A 172 5.21 -13.45 -16.60
N LYS A 173 4.98 -13.43 -15.27
CA LYS A 173 3.90 -14.21 -14.65
C LYS A 173 2.52 -13.76 -15.12
N ILE A 174 2.30 -12.45 -15.23
CA ILE A 174 1.04 -11.88 -15.75
C ILE A 174 0.83 -12.29 -17.21
N TYR A 175 1.88 -12.24 -18.04
CA TYR A 175 1.81 -12.69 -19.43
C TYR A 175 1.45 -14.16 -19.54
N LYS A 176 2.09 -15.02 -18.74
CA LYS A 176 1.76 -16.45 -18.69
C LYS A 176 0.33 -16.73 -18.23
N ALA A 177 -0.16 -16.00 -17.25
CA ALA A 177 -1.49 -16.23 -16.68
C ALA A 177 -2.61 -15.66 -17.54
N HIS A 178 -2.42 -14.47 -18.12
CA HIS A 178 -3.48 -13.65 -18.69
C HIS A 178 -3.26 -13.26 -20.16
N GLY A 179 -2.12 -13.62 -20.75
CA GLY A 179 -1.74 -13.26 -22.13
C GLY A 179 -1.39 -11.78 -22.32
N TRP A 180 -1.35 -11.00 -21.23
CA TRP A 180 -0.99 -9.58 -21.24
C TRP A 180 0.40 -9.38 -20.68
N ASN A 181 1.28 -8.75 -21.45
CA ASN A 181 2.56 -8.33 -20.93
C ASN A 181 2.45 -6.85 -20.49
N PRO A 182 2.44 -6.56 -19.17
CA PRO A 182 2.33 -5.19 -18.66
C PRO A 182 3.61 -4.38 -18.87
N ILE A 183 4.68 -5.00 -19.38
CA ILE A 183 5.94 -4.37 -19.83
C ILE A 183 6.00 -4.23 -21.36
N ASP A 184 5.18 -4.97 -22.12
CA ASP A 184 5.03 -4.70 -23.55
C ASP A 184 3.88 -3.73 -23.81
N SER A 185 4.26 -2.50 -24.14
CA SER A 185 3.61 -1.85 -25.27
C SER A 185 4.64 -1.02 -26.02
N LEU A 186 5.44 -1.70 -26.86
CA LEU A 186 5.99 -1.22 -28.16
C LEU A 186 7.16 -2.10 -28.66
N GLN A 187 6.88 -3.33 -29.12
CA GLN A 187 7.73 -4.00 -30.12
C GLN A 187 7.14 -3.92 -31.54
N LYS A 188 6.38 -2.86 -31.84
CA LYS A 188 6.00 -2.50 -33.20
C LYS A 188 6.21 -1.01 -33.43
N THR A 189 7.43 -0.65 -33.81
CA THR A 189 7.80 0.05 -35.06
C THR A 189 9.24 0.54 -34.90
N VAL A 190 10.20 -0.34 -35.15
CA VAL A 190 11.55 0.12 -35.56
C VAL A 190 11.39 0.55 -37.01
N ASN A 191 11.16 1.85 -37.20
CA ASN A 191 11.56 2.57 -38.39
C ASN A 191 11.69 4.04 -37.98
N ASN A 192 12.93 4.37 -37.59
CA ASN A 192 13.61 5.66 -37.69
C ASN A 192 12.76 6.93 -37.54
N ILE A 193 13.15 7.70 -36.50
CA ILE A 193 12.91 9.14 -36.24
C ILE A 193 11.94 9.38 -35.07
N LEU A 194 12.50 9.95 -33.97
CA LEU A 194 11.91 10.71 -32.83
C LEU A 194 11.97 10.11 -31.39
N PRO A 195 12.03 10.99 -30.34
CA PRO A 195 13.00 10.93 -29.25
C PRO A 195 12.39 10.40 -27.93
N VAL A 196 13.26 10.07 -26.95
CA VAL A 196 13.18 9.87 -25.46
C VAL A 196 11.82 9.55 -24.75
N ASN A 197 10.64 9.78 -25.35
CA ASN A 197 9.31 9.52 -24.79
C ASN A 197 8.73 8.12 -25.07
N PHE A 198 9.53 7.16 -25.56
CA PHE A 198 9.01 5.85 -26.01
C PHE A 198 8.76 4.86 -24.86
N TYR A 199 9.42 5.02 -23.72
CA TYR A 199 9.26 4.16 -22.54
C TYR A 199 8.07 4.54 -21.63
N ILE A 200 7.37 5.65 -21.92
CA ILE A 200 6.33 6.26 -21.06
C ILE A 200 4.98 5.50 -21.06
N ARG A 201 4.84 4.41 -21.85
CA ARG A 201 3.58 3.66 -21.97
C ARG A 201 3.53 2.32 -21.24
N ILE A 202 4.52 2.04 -20.40
CA ILE A 202 4.53 0.81 -19.61
C ILE A 202 3.91 1.12 -18.23
N PRO A 203 2.70 0.62 -17.91
CA PRO A 203 1.96 1.00 -16.70
C PRO A 203 2.75 0.83 -15.41
N MET A 204 3.38 -0.33 -15.20
CA MET A 204 4.11 -0.62 -13.96
C MET A 204 5.36 0.24 -13.81
N LEU A 205 6.08 0.48 -14.91
CA LEU A 205 7.29 1.31 -14.95
C LEU A 205 6.95 2.78 -14.71
N LEU A 206 5.87 3.26 -15.33
CA LEU A 206 5.39 4.62 -15.17
C LEU A 206 5.14 4.92 -13.68
N GLN A 207 4.54 3.98 -12.94
CA GLN A 207 4.30 4.18 -11.51
C GLN A 207 5.58 4.19 -10.68
N TRP A 208 6.58 3.36 -11.00
CA TRP A 208 7.89 3.43 -10.33
C TRP A 208 8.58 4.78 -10.57
N LEU A 209 8.53 5.27 -11.81
CA LEU A 209 9.07 6.57 -12.17
C LEU A 209 8.30 7.72 -11.49
N SER A 210 6.97 7.67 -11.47
CA SER A 210 6.14 8.66 -10.77
C SER A 210 6.45 8.69 -9.27
N LEU A 211 6.64 7.53 -8.64
CA LEU A 211 7.04 7.42 -7.23
C LEU A 211 8.41 8.07 -6.99
N CYS A 212 9.43 7.71 -7.76
CA CYS A 212 10.79 8.27 -7.59
C CYS A 212 10.82 9.78 -7.85
N ASN A 213 10.08 10.26 -8.84
CA ASN A 213 9.94 11.71 -9.10
C ASN A 213 9.28 12.43 -7.92
N ALA A 214 8.22 11.85 -7.34
CA ALA A 214 7.53 12.44 -6.19
C ALA A 214 8.47 12.51 -4.97
N PHE A 215 9.17 11.42 -4.66
CA PHE A 215 10.18 11.41 -3.60
C PHE A 215 11.33 12.41 -3.86
N LEU A 216 11.78 12.56 -5.11
CA LEU A 216 12.82 13.53 -5.45
C LEU A 216 12.33 14.98 -5.24
N VAL A 217 11.06 15.27 -5.54
CA VAL A 217 10.46 16.59 -5.27
C VAL A 217 10.42 16.85 -3.77
N GLU A 218 10.00 15.88 -2.97
CA GLU A 218 9.97 16.00 -1.51
C GLU A 218 11.38 16.17 -0.92
N ALA A 219 12.36 15.37 -1.38
CA ALA A 219 13.76 15.51 -0.97
C ALA A 219 14.32 16.91 -1.26
N LYS A 220 13.93 17.54 -2.38
CA LYS A 220 14.30 18.94 -2.69
C LYS A 220 13.66 19.94 -1.74
N TRP A 221 12.40 19.74 -1.35
CA TRP A 221 11.74 20.58 -0.35
C TRP A 221 12.44 20.49 1.01
N PHE A 222 12.83 19.28 1.44
CA PHE A 222 13.55 19.10 2.71
C PHE A 222 14.97 19.66 2.67
N ALA A 223 15.73 19.38 1.60
CA ALA A 223 17.09 19.90 1.43
C ALA A 223 17.14 21.43 1.40
N SER A 224 16.11 22.09 0.85
CA SER A 224 16.01 23.55 0.83
C SER A 224 15.44 24.17 2.11
N GLY A 225 14.85 23.36 3.00
CA GLY A 225 14.08 23.82 4.15
C GLY A 225 12.79 24.57 3.78
N GLN A 226 12.34 24.47 2.53
CA GLN A 226 11.18 25.18 2.01
C GLN A 226 10.06 24.20 1.67
N LEU A 227 9.16 23.97 2.62
CA LEU A 227 7.91 23.26 2.34
C LEU A 227 7.05 24.04 1.34
N PRO A 228 6.33 23.38 0.44
CA PRO A 228 5.36 24.02 -0.43
C PRO A 228 4.10 24.43 0.36
N ASN A 229 3.10 24.97 -0.33
CA ASN A 229 1.76 25.13 0.25
C ASN A 229 1.07 23.75 0.39
N ALA A 230 0.00 23.67 1.17
CA ALA A 230 -0.69 22.43 1.50
C ALA A 230 -1.28 21.69 0.29
N GLU A 231 -1.77 22.43 -0.71
CA GLU A 231 -2.34 21.84 -1.92
C GLU A 231 -1.24 21.21 -2.80
N GLU A 232 -0.15 21.94 -3.02
CA GLU A 232 1.01 21.47 -3.77
C GLU A 232 1.73 20.30 -3.09
N TYR A 233 1.87 20.36 -1.75
CA TYR A 233 2.33 19.24 -0.94
C TYR A 233 1.48 18.00 -1.24
N LEU A 234 0.16 18.11 -1.05
CA LEU A 234 -0.72 16.94 -1.13
C LEU A 234 -0.69 16.29 -2.51
N LYS A 235 -0.63 17.08 -3.58
CA LYS A 235 -0.55 16.57 -4.95
C LYS A 235 0.67 15.65 -5.15
N THR A 236 1.81 16.01 -4.56
CA THR A 236 3.04 15.19 -4.62
C THR A 236 2.96 14.05 -3.62
N ALA A 237 2.52 14.33 -2.39
CA ALA A 237 2.47 13.39 -1.29
C ALA A 237 1.53 12.20 -1.56
N VAL A 238 0.44 12.43 -2.29
CA VAL A 238 -0.47 11.38 -2.76
C VAL A 238 0.26 10.39 -3.67
N VAL A 239 1.16 10.85 -4.53
CA VAL A 239 1.96 9.98 -5.41
C VAL A 239 3.07 9.29 -4.61
N SER A 240 3.78 10.01 -3.74
CA SER A 240 4.86 9.46 -2.91
C SER A 240 4.40 8.43 -1.89
N SER A 241 3.09 8.32 -1.62
CA SER A 241 2.51 7.25 -0.79
C SER A 241 2.79 5.82 -1.31
N GLY A 242 3.21 5.66 -2.56
CA GLY A 242 3.45 4.36 -3.21
C GLY A 242 2.19 3.57 -3.56
N VAL A 243 1.00 4.02 -3.16
CA VAL A 243 -0.27 3.30 -3.41
C VAL A 243 -0.54 3.11 -4.91
N HIS A 244 -0.13 4.06 -5.74
CA HIS A 244 -0.28 3.95 -7.19
C HIS A 244 0.49 2.73 -7.74
N VAL A 245 1.75 2.55 -7.33
CA VAL A 245 2.54 1.37 -7.67
C VAL A 245 1.80 0.10 -7.25
N VAL A 246 1.34 0.03 -6.00
CA VAL A 246 0.63 -1.14 -5.46
C VAL A 246 -0.62 -1.47 -6.25
N LEU A 247 -1.50 -0.48 -6.50
CA LEU A 247 -2.78 -0.71 -7.16
C LEU A 247 -2.60 -1.05 -8.65
N VAL A 248 -1.64 -0.46 -9.35
CA VAL A 248 -1.33 -0.85 -10.73
C VAL A 248 -0.80 -2.28 -10.79
N HIS A 249 0.13 -2.68 -9.91
CA HIS A 249 0.60 -4.07 -9.84
C HIS A 249 -0.56 -5.04 -9.52
N MET A 250 -1.42 -4.68 -8.57
CA MET A 250 -2.59 -5.47 -8.19
C MET A 250 -3.58 -5.63 -9.35
N PHE A 251 -3.84 -4.57 -10.13
CA PHE A 251 -4.71 -4.61 -11.31
C PHE A 251 -4.27 -5.69 -12.30
N PHE A 252 -2.98 -5.71 -12.67
CA PHE A 252 -2.46 -6.71 -13.61
C PHE A 252 -2.36 -8.11 -13.02
N LEU A 253 -1.94 -8.24 -11.76
CA LEU A 253 -1.87 -9.53 -11.07
C LEU A 253 -3.24 -10.23 -10.99
N LEU A 254 -4.31 -9.46 -10.79
CA LEU A 254 -5.68 -9.97 -10.78
C LEU A 254 -6.13 -10.49 -12.14
N GLY A 255 -5.68 -9.91 -13.26
CA GLY A 255 -6.04 -10.36 -14.61
C GLY A 255 -7.48 -10.07 -15.06
N HIS A 256 -8.37 -9.74 -14.13
CA HIS A 256 -9.80 -9.62 -14.40
C HIS A 256 -10.14 -8.28 -15.07
N GLY A 257 -10.67 -8.36 -16.30
CA GLY A 257 -11.15 -7.20 -17.04
C GLY A 257 -10.05 -6.38 -17.72
N ILE A 258 -8.87 -6.97 -17.96
CA ILE A 258 -7.77 -6.27 -18.66
C ILE A 258 -8.13 -6.08 -20.14
N THR A 259 -8.30 -4.82 -20.51
CA THR A 259 -8.48 -4.32 -21.87
C THR A 259 -7.58 -3.10 -22.08
N ARG A 260 -7.35 -2.71 -23.34
CA ARG A 260 -6.60 -1.47 -23.64
C ARG A 260 -7.19 -0.25 -22.95
N LYS A 261 -8.53 -0.11 -22.96
CA LYS A 261 -9.25 0.98 -22.28
C LYS A 261 -8.98 1.01 -20.78
N THR A 262 -9.05 -0.15 -20.11
CA THR A 262 -8.82 -0.21 -18.66
C THR A 262 -7.35 0.01 -18.29
N VAL A 263 -6.41 -0.37 -19.17
CA VAL A 263 -4.99 -0.09 -19.01
C VAL A 263 -4.72 1.41 -19.12
N ASP A 264 -5.28 2.07 -20.13
CA ASP A 264 -5.19 3.53 -20.29
C ASP A 264 -5.78 4.24 -19.05
N LEU A 265 -6.96 3.80 -18.57
CA LEU A 265 -7.57 4.35 -17.36
C LEU A 265 -6.72 4.18 -16.09
N VAL A 266 -6.03 3.05 -15.94
CA VAL A 266 -5.15 2.80 -14.78
C VAL A 266 -3.91 3.69 -14.81
N ASN A 267 -3.39 4.01 -16.00
CA ASN A 267 -2.25 4.92 -16.17
C ASN A 267 -2.58 6.36 -15.78
N ASP A 268 -3.83 6.78 -15.99
CA ASP A 268 -4.31 8.14 -15.69
C ASP A 268 -4.66 8.35 -14.21
N ASN A 269 -4.28 7.41 -13.32
CA ASN A 269 -4.52 7.47 -11.87
C ASN A 269 -6.00 7.75 -11.54
N PRO A 270 -6.90 6.79 -11.85
CA PRO A 270 -8.35 6.98 -11.77
C PRO A 270 -8.79 7.19 -10.33
N GLY A 271 -10.02 7.68 -10.14
CA GLY A 271 -10.56 8.05 -8.82
C GLY A 271 -10.45 6.93 -7.77
N VAL A 272 -10.58 5.66 -8.16
CA VAL A 272 -10.32 4.50 -7.28
C VAL A 272 -8.91 4.54 -6.69
N ILE A 273 -7.88 4.74 -7.52
CA ILE A 273 -6.48 4.71 -7.08
C ILE A 273 -6.16 5.96 -6.26
N THR A 274 -6.51 7.13 -6.80
CA THR A 274 -6.22 8.42 -6.18
C THR A 274 -6.92 8.57 -4.83
N SER A 275 -8.14 8.04 -4.66
CA SER A 275 -8.85 8.07 -3.38
C SER A 275 -8.15 7.22 -2.31
N VAL A 276 -7.70 6.00 -2.65
CA VAL A 276 -6.97 5.15 -1.70
C VAL A 276 -5.63 5.76 -1.32
N ALA A 277 -4.92 6.33 -2.30
CA ALA A 277 -3.65 7.02 -2.09
C ALA A 277 -3.81 8.26 -1.19
N THR A 278 -4.86 9.04 -1.40
CA THR A 278 -5.22 10.20 -0.56
C THR A 278 -5.58 9.77 0.86
N ILE A 279 -6.36 8.71 1.02
CA ILE A 279 -6.65 8.15 2.36
C ILE A 279 -5.35 7.75 3.05
N LEU A 280 -4.46 7.03 2.37
CA LEU A 280 -3.20 6.58 2.97
C LEU A 280 -2.33 7.76 3.40
N ARG A 281 -2.03 8.69 2.48
CA ARG A 281 -1.16 9.83 2.76
C ARG A 281 -1.68 10.68 3.92
N LEU A 282 -2.97 11.02 3.91
CA LEU A 282 -3.55 11.84 4.96
C LEU A 282 -3.56 11.14 6.32
N TRP A 283 -3.70 9.81 6.37
CA TRP A 283 -3.59 9.05 7.62
C TRP A 283 -2.16 8.99 8.15
N ASP A 284 -1.17 8.86 7.27
CA ASP A 284 0.25 8.91 7.62
C ASP A 284 0.60 10.29 8.21
N ASP A 285 0.18 11.37 7.53
CA ASP A 285 0.43 12.76 7.92
C ASP A 285 -0.31 13.21 9.18
N LEU A 286 -1.31 12.47 9.66
CA LEU A 286 -1.96 12.75 10.95
C LEU A 286 -1.02 12.53 12.15
N GLY A 287 0.16 11.96 11.91
CA GLY A 287 1.28 11.96 12.86
C GLY A 287 1.05 11.05 14.07
N SER A 288 0.19 10.04 13.97
CA SER A 288 0.16 8.95 14.95
C SER A 288 1.39 8.04 14.79
N ALA A 289 1.87 7.81 13.56
CA ALA A 289 3.09 7.06 13.30
C ALA A 289 4.31 8.00 13.23
N LYS A 290 4.86 8.40 14.38
CA LYS A 290 6.25 8.90 14.40
C LYS A 290 7.17 7.68 14.35
N TYR A 291 7.70 7.35 13.17
CA TYR A 291 8.63 6.23 13.02
C TYR A 291 9.87 6.43 13.90
N GLU A 292 10.42 5.34 14.45
CA GLU A 292 11.48 5.36 15.47
C GLU A 292 12.80 6.00 14.98
N ASP A 293 12.99 6.13 13.67
CA ASP A 293 14.25 6.59 13.04
C ASP A 293 14.11 7.86 12.16
N GLN A 294 12.94 8.51 12.12
CA GLN A 294 12.76 9.77 11.42
C GLN A 294 12.91 10.93 12.41
N ASP A 295 13.95 11.76 12.23
CA ASP A 295 14.29 12.91 13.09
C ASP A 295 13.27 14.07 13.04
N GLY A 296 12.05 13.83 12.52
CA GLY A 296 10.97 14.80 12.47
C GLY A 296 11.22 15.93 11.46
N HIS A 297 12.07 15.69 10.47
CA HIS A 297 12.36 16.61 9.38
C HIS A 297 11.46 16.41 8.15
N ASP A 298 10.65 15.36 8.17
CA ASP A 298 9.65 15.00 7.18
C ASP A 298 8.47 15.96 7.30
N GLY A 299 8.23 16.78 6.28
CA GLY A 299 7.07 17.67 6.23
C GLY A 299 5.77 16.88 6.06
N SER A 300 4.73 17.25 6.80
CA SER A 300 3.39 16.68 6.69
C SER A 300 2.37 17.66 6.09
N TYR A 301 1.23 17.16 5.61
CA TYR A 301 0.11 18.03 5.24
C TYR A 301 -0.32 18.95 6.40
N VAL A 302 -0.23 18.47 7.65
CA VAL A 302 -0.54 19.27 8.85
C VAL A 302 0.40 20.47 8.95
N ASP A 303 1.69 20.29 8.71
CA ASP A 303 2.69 21.37 8.76
C ASP A 303 2.46 22.39 7.64
N CYS A 304 2.23 21.93 6.42
CA CYS A 304 1.90 22.80 5.29
C CYS A 304 0.59 23.58 5.53
N TYR A 305 -0.44 22.93 6.07
CA TYR A 305 -1.71 23.59 6.39
C TYR A 305 -1.54 24.69 7.44
N MET A 306 -0.77 24.41 8.49
CA MET A 306 -0.47 25.37 9.56
C MET A 306 0.36 26.56 9.05
N LYS A 307 1.29 26.31 8.12
CA LYS A 307 2.06 27.35 7.43
C LYS A 307 1.16 28.27 6.61
N ASP A 308 0.23 27.71 5.84
CA ASP A 308 -0.69 28.47 4.99
C ASP A 308 -1.72 29.26 5.82
N HIS A 309 -2.16 28.70 6.95
CA HIS A 309 -3.20 29.27 7.81
C HIS A 309 -2.61 29.77 9.14
N LYS A 310 -1.70 30.75 9.06
CA LYS A 310 -1.04 31.34 10.25
C LYS A 310 -2.05 31.69 11.34
N GLY A 311 -1.82 31.17 12.55
CA GLY A 311 -2.71 31.36 13.71
C GLY A 311 -3.76 30.26 13.89
N SER A 312 -3.86 29.28 12.99
CA SER A 312 -4.65 28.06 13.24
C SER A 312 -3.99 27.19 14.32
N SER A 313 -4.81 26.38 14.99
CA SER A 313 -4.31 25.36 15.92
C SER A 313 -4.04 24.05 15.20
N VAL A 314 -3.12 23.24 15.74
CA VAL A 314 -2.85 21.88 15.23
C VAL A 314 -4.13 21.03 15.22
N ASN A 315 -5.02 21.22 16.20
CA ASN A 315 -6.32 20.53 16.23
C ASN A 315 -7.19 20.88 15.02
N ARG A 316 -7.21 22.14 14.60
CA ARG A 316 -7.95 22.57 13.39
C ARG A 316 -7.36 21.97 12.12
N ALA A 317 -6.04 21.85 12.03
CA ALA A 317 -5.38 21.16 10.93
C ALA A 317 -5.73 19.67 10.90
N ARG A 318 -5.70 18.99 12.05
CA ARG A 318 -6.13 17.58 12.18
C ARG A 318 -7.61 17.38 11.83
N GLU A 319 -8.49 18.31 12.22
CA GLU A 319 -9.90 18.30 11.82
C GLU A 319 -10.06 18.44 10.30
N GLN A 320 -9.30 19.32 9.67
CA GLN A 320 -9.27 19.45 8.21
C GLN A 320 -8.86 18.14 7.54
N VAL A 321 -7.77 17.52 8.00
CA VAL A 321 -7.30 16.23 7.47
C VAL A 321 -8.36 15.14 7.62
N ASN A 322 -9.02 15.05 8.78
CA ASN A 322 -10.12 14.10 8.99
C ASN A 322 -11.30 14.32 8.04
N ARG A 323 -11.64 15.59 7.73
CA ARG A 323 -12.67 15.90 6.71
C ARG A 323 -12.24 15.42 5.33
N MET A 324 -10.99 15.67 4.95
CA MET A 324 -10.45 15.25 3.65
C MET A 324 -10.39 13.73 3.51
N ILE A 325 -9.99 13.00 4.56
CA ILE A 325 -10.11 11.54 4.61
C ILE A 325 -11.56 11.11 4.39
N SER A 326 -12.51 11.76 5.06
CA SER A 326 -13.93 11.45 4.88
C SER A 326 -14.41 11.71 3.45
N ASP A 327 -13.94 12.75 2.78
CA ASP A 327 -14.32 13.07 1.40
C ASP A 327 -13.67 12.08 0.41
N ALA A 328 -12.40 11.72 0.60
CA ALA A 328 -11.75 10.67 -0.18
C ALA A 328 -12.48 9.31 -0.05
N TRP A 329 -13.01 8.98 1.12
CA TRP A 329 -13.89 7.81 1.30
C TRP A 329 -15.20 7.90 0.50
N LYS A 330 -15.81 9.09 0.40
CA LYS A 330 -17.02 9.28 -0.42
C LYS A 330 -16.71 9.10 -1.91
N CYS A 331 -15.58 9.65 -2.38
CA CYS A 331 -15.09 9.47 -3.73
C CYS A 331 -14.84 7.99 -4.04
N LEU A 332 -14.10 7.28 -3.17
CA LEU A 332 -13.86 5.84 -3.34
C LEU A 332 -15.16 5.04 -3.42
N ASN A 333 -16.14 5.36 -2.57
CA ASN A 333 -17.45 4.72 -2.60
C ASN A 333 -18.18 4.98 -3.91
N GLN A 334 -18.20 6.23 -4.38
CA GLN A 334 -18.84 6.61 -5.64
C GLN A 334 -18.22 5.84 -6.81
N GLU A 335 -16.90 5.80 -6.89
CA GLU A 335 -16.14 5.09 -7.93
C GLU A 335 -16.41 3.58 -7.91
N CYS A 336 -16.53 2.96 -6.72
CA CYS A 336 -16.73 1.52 -6.60
C CYS A 336 -18.20 1.07 -6.75
N LEU A 337 -19.17 1.93 -6.41
CA LEU A 337 -20.61 1.59 -6.42
C LEU A 337 -21.31 2.03 -7.71
N SER A 338 -20.76 3.01 -8.41
CA SER A 338 -21.27 3.44 -9.73
C SER A 338 -20.74 2.50 -10.83
N PRO A 339 -21.42 2.40 -11.99
CA PRO A 339 -20.89 1.67 -13.13
C PRO A 339 -19.48 2.15 -13.48
N ASN A 340 -18.49 1.27 -13.33
CA ASN A 340 -17.09 1.56 -13.60
C ASN A 340 -16.50 0.50 -14.53
N SER A 341 -15.36 0.81 -15.15
CA SER A 341 -14.71 -0.09 -16.11
C SER A 341 -13.85 -1.17 -15.45
N PHE A 342 -13.76 -1.19 -14.11
CA PHE A 342 -12.90 -2.11 -13.37
C PHE A 342 -13.66 -3.35 -12.89
N SER A 343 -12.93 -4.45 -12.69
CA SER A 343 -13.52 -5.67 -12.14
C SER A 343 -13.91 -5.49 -10.67
N ALA A 344 -14.96 -6.21 -10.24
CA ALA A 344 -15.36 -6.23 -8.84
C ALA A 344 -14.25 -6.70 -7.89
N SER A 345 -13.35 -7.59 -8.37
CA SER A 345 -12.17 -8.00 -7.62
C SER A 345 -11.23 -6.83 -7.36
N PHE A 346 -10.95 -6.01 -8.38
CA PHE A 346 -10.07 -4.85 -8.25
C PHE A 346 -10.67 -3.80 -7.30
N THR A 347 -11.91 -3.38 -7.54
CA THR A 347 -12.57 -2.35 -6.72
C THR A 347 -12.73 -2.78 -5.27
N LYS A 348 -13.14 -4.02 -5.01
CA LYS A 348 -13.22 -4.58 -3.64
C LYS A 348 -11.85 -4.61 -2.96
N SER A 349 -10.80 -4.98 -3.68
CA SER A 349 -9.44 -5.04 -3.13
C SER A 349 -8.90 -3.63 -2.84
N SER A 350 -9.21 -2.63 -3.68
CA SER A 350 -8.88 -1.22 -3.43
C SER A 350 -9.57 -0.68 -2.18
N VAL A 351 -10.86 -1.00 -1.98
CA VAL A 351 -11.59 -0.65 -0.75
C VAL A 351 -10.95 -1.33 0.47
N ASN A 352 -10.58 -2.60 0.36
CA ASN A 352 -9.92 -3.31 1.45
C ASN A 352 -8.53 -2.73 1.78
N LEU A 353 -7.78 -2.29 0.78
CA LEU A 353 -6.50 -1.59 0.99
C LEU A 353 -6.73 -0.29 1.79
N ALA A 354 -7.75 0.50 1.46
CA ALA A 354 -8.12 1.69 2.23
C ALA A 354 -8.55 1.37 3.68
N ARG A 355 -9.21 0.23 3.92
CA ARG A 355 -9.56 -0.23 5.28
C ARG A 355 -8.35 -0.63 6.11
N MET A 356 -7.25 -1.03 5.47
CA MET A 356 -6.01 -1.41 6.14
C MET A 356 -5.22 -0.20 6.65
N VAL A 357 -5.38 0.97 6.01
CA VAL A 357 -4.63 2.19 6.32
C VAL A 357 -4.66 2.55 7.80
N PRO A 358 -5.82 2.69 8.49
CA PRO A 358 -5.82 3.07 9.90
C PRO A 358 -5.05 2.06 10.78
N LEU A 359 -5.08 0.77 10.46
CA LEU A 359 -4.36 -0.26 11.21
C LEU A 359 -2.84 -0.18 11.04
N MET A 360 -2.38 0.37 9.92
CA MET A 360 -0.96 0.51 9.59
C MET A 360 -0.34 1.80 10.15
N TYR A 361 -1.15 2.85 10.36
CA TYR A 361 -0.67 4.19 10.71
C TYR A 361 -1.21 4.72 12.05
N SER A 362 -2.14 4.04 12.72
CA SER A 362 -2.62 4.41 14.06
C SER A 362 -1.74 3.79 15.14
N CYS A 363 -0.62 4.43 15.47
CA CYS A 363 0.18 4.01 16.62
C CYS A 363 -0.44 4.44 17.96
N ASP A 364 -0.10 3.69 19.00
CA ASP A 364 -0.34 4.09 20.38
C ASP A 364 0.70 5.13 20.86
N ASP A 365 0.55 5.60 22.10
CA ASP A 365 1.45 6.58 22.71
C ASP A 365 2.92 6.10 22.80
N ASN A 366 3.16 4.78 22.67
CA ASN A 366 4.48 4.17 22.63
C ASN A 366 4.99 3.92 21.21
N ARG A 367 4.35 4.51 20.19
CA ARG A 367 4.68 4.36 18.76
C ARG A 367 4.55 2.92 18.26
N LYS A 368 3.85 2.05 18.99
CA LYS A 368 3.59 0.67 18.59
C LYS A 368 2.28 0.62 17.80
N LEU A 369 2.16 -0.41 16.98
CA LEU A 369 0.91 -0.76 16.30
C LEU A 369 0.30 -1.98 17.01
N PRO A 370 -0.23 -1.83 18.24
CA PRO A 370 -0.65 -2.97 19.06
C PRO A 370 -1.72 -3.83 18.37
N VAL A 371 -2.67 -3.18 17.69
CA VAL A 371 -3.73 -3.87 16.93
C VAL A 371 -3.14 -4.65 15.75
N LEU A 372 -2.18 -4.05 15.02
CA LEU A 372 -1.50 -4.75 13.93
C LEU A 372 -0.70 -5.94 14.45
N GLN A 373 0.03 -5.77 15.56
CA GLN A 373 0.82 -6.82 16.20
C GLN A 373 -0.06 -7.97 16.69
N GLU A 374 -1.22 -7.67 17.27
CA GLU A 374 -2.20 -8.68 17.69
C GLU A 374 -2.73 -9.46 16.48
N HIS A 375 -3.06 -8.78 15.39
CA HIS A 375 -3.45 -9.45 14.15
C HIS A 375 -2.33 -10.29 13.55
N MET A 376 -1.09 -9.78 13.51
CA MET A 376 0.08 -10.53 13.06
C MET A 376 0.29 -11.79 13.89
N LYS A 377 0.15 -11.71 15.22
CA LYS A 377 0.23 -12.87 16.11
C LYS A 377 -0.90 -13.87 15.83
N SER A 378 -2.13 -13.38 15.75
CA SER A 378 -3.30 -14.22 15.50
C SER A 378 -3.22 -14.95 14.15
N MET A 379 -2.59 -14.34 13.14
CA MET A 379 -2.40 -14.97 11.83
C MET A 379 -1.26 -15.99 11.79
N LEU A 380 -0.30 -15.92 12.71
CA LEU A 380 0.92 -16.74 12.64
C LEU A 380 0.97 -17.83 13.71
N TYR A 381 0.43 -17.58 14.90
CA TYR A 381 0.73 -18.40 16.08
C TYR A 381 -0.50 -18.85 16.88
N ASP A 382 -1.61 -18.11 16.83
CA ASP A 382 -2.73 -18.44 17.71
C ASP A 382 -3.59 -19.56 17.13
N ASP A 383 -3.67 -20.68 17.83
CA ASP A 383 -4.76 -21.63 17.66
C ASP A 383 -6.08 -20.96 18.08
N VAL A 384 -7.12 -21.12 17.26
CA VAL A 384 -8.50 -20.88 17.72
C VAL A 384 -8.85 -22.01 18.69
N CYS A 385 -8.49 -21.84 19.96
CA CYS A 385 -9.03 -22.65 21.04
C CYS A 385 -10.48 -22.22 21.28
N LEU A 386 -11.38 -23.20 21.18
CA LEU A 386 -12.81 -23.09 21.50
C LEU A 386 -13.04 -23.01 23.00
#